data_AF-A0A1C4UVH5-F1
#
_entry.id   AF-A0A1C4UVH5-F1
#
_cell.length_a   1.000
_cell.length_b   1.000
_cell.length_c   1.000
_cell.angle_alpha   90.00
_cell.angle_beta   90.00
_cell.angle_gamma   90.00
#
_symmetry.space_group_name_H-M   'P 1'
#
loop_
_entity.id
_entity.type
_entity.pdbx_description
1 polymer ?
#
loop_
_entity_poly.entity_id
_entity_poly.type
_entity_poly.pdbx_seq_one_letter_code
_entity_poly.pdbx_strand_id
1 'polypeptide(L)'
;MPRVDAGILRLDQRAEPLLPPGEWPAYRRLVEVGFGGVGGGVAASLSRHRPRARVDAALRAVRLDRDALPGEVWREQWIAPHRLLR
;
A
#
# COMPACT_ATOMS: atom_id res chain seq x y z
N MET A 1 -17.28 31.36 10.28
CA MET A 1 -17.62 29.94 10.52
C MET A 1 -17.04 29.10 9.40
N PRO A 2 -16.23 28.05 9.68
CA PRO A 2 -15.69 27.15 8.66
C PRO A 2 -16.81 26.35 7.98
N ARG A 3 -16.56 25.92 6.73
CA ARG A 3 -17.55 25.20 5.90
C ARG A 3 -17.51 23.69 6.07
N VAL A 4 -16.56 23.18 6.84
CA VAL A 4 -16.32 21.74 7.04
C VAL A 4 -16.13 21.47 8.52
N ASP A 5 -16.44 20.24 8.92
CA ASP A 5 -16.26 19.77 10.28
C ASP A 5 -14.78 19.73 10.68
N ALA A 6 -14.54 19.84 11.98
CA ALA A 6 -13.22 19.69 12.59
C ALA A 6 -13.11 18.35 13.33
N GLY A 7 -11.89 17.89 13.54
CA GLY A 7 -11.59 16.70 14.35
C GLY A 7 -10.24 16.82 15.05
N ILE A 8 -10.08 16.13 16.18
CA ILE A 8 -8.81 16.01 16.91
C ILE A 8 -8.24 14.62 16.68
N LEU A 9 -7.01 14.54 16.18
CA LEU A 9 -6.27 13.30 15.95
C LEU A 9 -5.03 13.26 16.84
N ARG A 10 -4.84 12.16 17.58
CA ARG A 10 -3.60 11.88 18.31
C ARG A 10 -2.85 10.75 17.60
N LEU A 11 -1.61 11.01 17.23
CA LEU A 11 -0.71 10.02 16.65
C LEU A 11 0.37 9.70 17.67
N ASP A 12 0.52 8.42 17.98
CA ASP A 12 1.61 7.92 18.83
C ASP A 12 2.64 7.19 17.97
N GLN A 13 3.91 7.43 18.25
CA GLN A 13 4.99 6.71 17.60
C GLN A 13 5.06 5.28 18.16
N ARG A 14 5.11 4.28 17.26
CA ARG A 14 5.32 2.89 17.69
C ARG A 14 6.71 2.71 18.29
N ALA A 15 6.81 1.96 19.38
CA ALA A 15 8.08 1.55 19.96
C ALA A 15 8.89 0.68 18.98
N GLU A 16 8.21 -0.23 18.28
CA GLU A 16 8.80 -1.03 17.20
C GLU A 16 8.27 -0.56 15.84
N PRO A 17 9.15 -0.11 14.92
CA PRO A 17 8.73 0.30 13.59
C PRO A 17 8.32 -0.93 12.77
N LEU A 18 7.27 -0.79 11.95
CA LEU A 18 6.80 -1.91 11.12
C LEU A 18 7.75 -2.29 9.98
N LEU A 19 8.61 -1.36 9.61
CA LEU A 19 9.66 -1.55 8.62
C LEU A 19 10.95 -0.91 9.14
N PRO A 20 12.12 -1.50 8.81
CA PRO A 20 13.40 -0.85 9.05
C PRO A 20 13.42 0.55 8.43
N PRO A 21 14.08 1.55 9.07
CA PRO A 21 14.08 2.92 8.58
C PRO A 21 14.52 3.10 7.12
N GLY A 22 15.46 2.27 6.65
CA GLY A 22 15.94 2.29 5.27
C GLY A 22 14.94 1.81 4.23
N GLU A 23 13.89 1.08 4.63
CA GLU A 23 12.86 0.56 3.71
C GLU A 23 11.71 1.56 3.47
N TRP A 24 11.58 2.62 4.29
CA TRP A 24 10.49 3.60 4.18
C TRP A 24 10.34 4.26 2.80
N PRO A 25 11.40 4.72 2.12
CA PRO A 25 11.24 5.36 0.81
C PRO A 25 10.67 4.39 -0.24
N ALA A 26 11.13 3.14 -0.23
CA ALA A 26 10.66 2.11 -1.16
C ALA A 26 9.23 1.67 -0.84
N TYR A 27 8.88 1.56 0.44
CA TYR A 27 7.52 1.28 0.88
C TYR A 27 6.56 2.40 0.49
N ARG A 28 6.92 3.66 0.74
CA ARG A 28 6.12 4.83 0.33
C ARG A 28 5.86 4.82 -1.17
N ARG A 29 6.88 4.62 -1.99
CA ARG A 29 6.72 4.56 -3.46
C ARG A 29 5.76 3.44 -3.88
N LEU A 30 5.81 2.27 -3.24
CA LEU A 30 4.88 1.18 -3.53
C LEU A 30 3.42 1.60 -3.27
N VAL A 31 3.17 2.21 -2.11
CA VAL A 31 1.83 2.69 -1.72
C VAL A 31 1.38 3.81 -2.65
N GLU A 32 2.25 4.78 -2.95
CA GLU A 32 1.96 5.88 -3.89
C GLU A 32 1.56 5.34 -5.27
N VAL A 33 2.26 4.34 -5.81
CA VAL A 33 1.87 3.67 -7.07
C VAL A 33 0.52 2.98 -6.93
N GLY A 34 0.30 2.22 -5.85
CA GLY A 34 -0.96 1.50 -5.61
C GLY A 34 -2.18 2.43 -5.51
N PHE A 35 -2.00 3.60 -4.90
CA PHE A 35 -3.03 4.64 -4.77
C PHE A 35 -3.21 5.49 -6.04
N GLY A 36 -2.29 5.41 -7.01
CA GLY A 36 -2.43 6.12 -8.28
C GLY A 36 -3.67 5.72 -9.09
N GLY A 37 -4.30 4.58 -8.76
CA GLY A 37 -5.61 4.18 -9.30
C GLY A 37 -5.62 3.85 -10.79
N VAL A 38 -4.44 3.79 -11.42
CA VAL A 38 -4.37 3.61 -12.86
C VAL A 38 -4.64 2.16 -13.22
N GLY A 39 -5.74 1.93 -13.95
CA GLY A 39 -6.14 0.60 -14.41
C GLY A 39 -7.13 -0.15 -13.50
N GLY A 40 -7.79 0.54 -12.56
CA GLY A 40 -8.98 0.03 -11.87
C GLY A 40 -8.73 -0.76 -10.57
N GLY A 41 -7.47 -1.08 -10.23
CA GLY A 41 -7.13 -1.79 -8.99
C GLY A 41 -5.63 -1.81 -8.70
N VAL A 42 -5.26 -2.23 -7.49
CA VAL A 42 -3.86 -2.23 -7.03
C VAL A 42 -2.96 -3.08 -7.92
N ALA A 43 -3.44 -4.24 -8.40
CA ALA A 43 -2.65 -5.09 -9.29
C ALA A 43 -2.30 -4.41 -10.61
N ALA A 44 -3.26 -3.68 -11.19
CA ALA A 44 -3.09 -2.98 -12.45
C ALA A 44 -2.07 -1.83 -12.32
N SER A 45 -2.16 -1.08 -11.22
CA SER A 45 -1.23 0.02 -10.93
C SER A 45 0.19 -0.51 -10.71
N LEU A 46 0.38 -1.53 -9.88
CA LEU A 46 1.69 -2.12 -9.60
C LEU A 46 2.32 -2.80 -10.83
N SER A 47 1.52 -3.43 -11.68
CA SER A 47 1.99 -4.14 -12.88
C SER A 47 2.59 -3.20 -13.94
N ARG A 48 2.40 -1.88 -13.84
CA ARG A 48 3.07 -0.90 -14.70
C ARG A 48 4.54 -0.70 -14.37
N HIS A 49 4.95 -1.05 -13.15
CA HIS A 49 6.30 -0.81 -12.63
C HIS A 49 7.02 -2.09 -12.24
N ARG A 50 6.32 -3.22 -12.13
CA ARG A 50 6.85 -4.51 -11.69
C ARG A 50 6.32 -5.63 -12.58
N PRO A 51 7.05 -6.75 -12.75
CA PRO A 51 6.58 -7.88 -13.53
C PRO A 51 5.24 -8.42 -12.99
N ARG A 52 4.24 -8.53 -13.87
CA ARG A 52 2.87 -8.95 -13.52
C ARG A 52 2.84 -10.25 -12.71
N ALA A 53 3.64 -11.24 -13.08
CA ALA A 53 3.71 -12.52 -12.36
C ALA A 53 4.16 -12.36 -10.90
N ARG A 54 5.09 -11.43 -10.61
CA ARG A 54 5.53 -11.14 -9.24
C ARG A 54 4.46 -10.37 -8.46
N VAL A 55 3.75 -9.44 -9.10
CA VAL A 55 2.63 -8.72 -8.50
C VAL A 55 1.52 -9.71 -8.12
N ASP A 56 1.09 -10.56 -9.05
CA ASP A 56 0.04 -11.54 -8.81
C ASP A 56 0.46 -12.52 -7.69
N ALA A 57 1.72 -12.95 -7.63
CA ALA A 57 2.24 -13.78 -6.53
C ALA A 57 2.22 -13.06 -5.18
N ALA A 58 2.62 -11.78 -5.14
CA ALA A 58 2.62 -10.97 -3.93
C ALA A 58 1.21 -10.71 -3.39
N LEU A 59 0.23 -10.44 -4.25
CA LEU A 59 -1.17 -10.26 -3.85
C LEU A 59 -1.79 -11.56 -3.34
N ARG A 60 -1.51 -12.69 -4.00
CA ARG A 60 -1.94 -14.01 -3.51
C ARG A 60 -1.42 -14.33 -2.12
N ALA A 61 -0.18 -13.94 -1.80
CA ALA A 61 0.42 -14.17 -0.48
C ALA A 61 -0.35 -13.47 0.67
N VAL A 62 -1.07 -12.38 0.37
CA VAL A 62 -1.90 -11.63 1.33
C VAL A 62 -3.39 -11.78 1.09
N ARG A 63 -3.79 -12.73 0.23
CA ARG A 63 -5.20 -13.00 -0.15
C ARG A 63 -5.93 -11.75 -0.65
N LEU A 64 -5.24 -10.89 -1.39
CA LEU A 64 -5.84 -9.71 -1.98
C LEU A 64 -6.38 -10.04 -3.37
N ASP A 65 -7.62 -9.61 -3.65
CA ASP A 65 -8.17 -9.65 -5.00
C ASP A 65 -7.34 -8.75 -5.93
N ARG A 66 -7.30 -9.11 -7.21
CA ARG A 66 -6.61 -8.37 -8.25
C ARG A 66 -7.22 -6.98 -8.48
N ASP A 67 -8.53 -6.91 -8.34
CA ASP A 67 -9.33 -5.71 -8.60
C ASP A 67 -9.57 -4.91 -7.31
N ALA A 68 -8.97 -5.34 -6.19
CA ALA A 68 -9.05 -4.63 -4.91
C ALA A 68 -8.60 -3.18 -5.07
N LEU A 69 -9.43 -2.27 -4.55
CA LEU A 69 -9.13 -0.85 -4.55
C LEU A 69 -8.13 -0.53 -3.43
N PRO A 70 -7.24 0.46 -3.62
CA PRO A 70 -6.23 0.79 -2.61
C PRO A 70 -6.82 1.17 -1.25
N GLY A 71 -8.03 1.72 -1.21
CA GLY A 71 -8.75 2.06 0.03
C GLY A 71 -9.34 0.85 0.78
N GLU A 72 -9.41 -0.32 0.15
CA GLU A 72 -9.89 -1.58 0.73
C GLU A 72 -8.74 -2.44 1.29
N VAL A 73 -7.49 -2.11 0.92
CA VAL A 73 -6.30 -2.85 1.32
C VAL A 73 -5.87 -2.43 2.72
N TRP A 74 -5.81 -3.39 3.64
CA TRP A 74 -5.39 -3.14 5.01
C TRP A 74 -3.91 -2.79 5.06
N ARG A 75 -3.52 -2.00 6.07
CA ARG A 75 -2.14 -1.52 6.22
C ARG A 75 -1.12 -2.68 6.28
N GLU A 76 -1.48 -3.76 6.96
CA GLU A 76 -0.66 -4.96 7.09
C GLU A 76 -0.51 -5.71 5.76
N GLN A 77 -1.52 -5.63 4.89
CA GLN A 77 -1.51 -6.25 3.56
C GLN A 77 -0.64 -5.50 2.55
N TRP A 78 -0.18 -4.27 2.84
CA TRP A 78 0.82 -3.57 2.03
C TRP A 78 2.27 -3.99 2.34
N ILE A 79 2.52 -4.46 3.57
CA ILE A 79 3.87 -4.77 4.06
C ILE A 79 4.42 -6.04 3.40
N ALA A 80 3.60 -7.09 3.28
CA ALA A 80 4.03 -8.33 2.66
C ALA A 80 4.36 -8.16 1.16
N PRO A 81 3.52 -7.51 0.34
CA PRO A 81 3.87 -7.18 -1.04
C PRO A 81 5.13 -6.33 -1.15
N HIS A 82 5.35 -5.37 -0.25
CA HIS A 82 6.59 -4.62 -0.22
C HIS A 82 7.83 -5.51 -0.07
N ARG A 83 7.80 -6.46 0.87
CA ARG A 83 8.89 -7.42 1.08
C ARG A 83 9.11 -8.34 -0.12
N LEU A 84 8.06 -8.71 -0.84
CA LEU A 84 8.09 -9.62 -1.99
C LEU A 84 8.46 -8.93 -3.32
N LEU A 85 8.19 -7.62 -3.42
CA LEU A 85 8.39 -6.82 -4.63
C LEU A 85 9.62 -5.93 -4.57
N ARG A 86 10.38 -5.90 -3.47
CA ARG A 86 11.67 -5.21 -3.41
C ARG A 86 12.59 -5.70 -4.54
#